data_AF-A0A0M4CE22-F1
#
_entry.id   AF-A0A0M4CE22-F1
#
_cell.length_a   1.000
_cell.length_b   1.000
_cell.length_c   1.000
_cell.angle_alpha   90.00
_cell.angle_beta   90.00
_cell.angle_gamma   90.00
#
_symmetry.space_group_name_H-M   'P 1'
#
loop_
_entity.id
_entity.type
_entity.pdbx_description
1 polymer ?
#
loop_
_entity_poly.entity_id
_entity_poly.type
_entity_poly.pdbx_seq_one_letter_code
_entity_poly.pdbx_strand_id
1 'polypeptide(L)'
;MLHDVSSPFPLHDADRYDIDREGSREVIQELGIPEPHTPNNDSWARLPMRITTSAASGITLELGPYDFSGQDFLALEHAVNEMRAILDGYH
;
A
#
# COMPACT_ATOMS: atom_id res chain seq x y z
N MET A 1 11.87 -3.70 -9.71
CA MET A 1 11.77 -2.26 -10.03
C MET A 1 10.72 -2.08 -11.13
N LEU A 2 9.45 -2.10 -10.72
CA LEU A 2 8.30 -1.80 -11.59
C LEU A 2 8.28 -0.30 -11.88
N HIS A 3 8.95 0.13 -12.94
CA HIS A 3 8.75 1.47 -13.49
C HIS A 3 7.51 1.47 -14.36
N ASP A 4 6.35 1.75 -13.76
CA ASP A 4 5.22 2.25 -14.54
C ASP A 4 5.41 3.75 -14.76
N VAL A 5 6.01 4.07 -15.90
CA VAL A 5 6.31 5.43 -16.38
C VAL A 5 5.11 6.08 -17.09
N SER A 6 3.94 5.43 -17.12
CA SER A 6 2.80 5.86 -17.95
C SER A 6 1.73 6.68 -17.21
N SER A 7 1.72 6.64 -15.88
CA SER A 7 0.69 7.34 -15.10
C SER A 7 1.00 8.83 -14.91
N PRO A 8 0.03 9.73 -15.16
CA PRO A 8 0.18 11.17 -14.95
C PRO A 8 0.11 11.57 -13.47
N PHE A 9 -0.20 10.63 -12.57
CA PHE A 9 -0.45 10.94 -11.17
C PHE A 9 0.82 10.89 -10.33
N PRO A 10 0.95 11.77 -9.32
CA PRO A 10 2.13 11.81 -8.46
C PRO A 10 2.28 10.53 -7.64
N LEU A 11 3.52 10.08 -7.47
CA LEU A 11 3.88 9.03 -6.53
C LEU A 11 3.81 9.59 -5.11
N HIS A 12 2.97 8.98 -4.28
CA HIS A 12 2.86 9.32 -2.86
C HIS A 12 3.33 8.12 -2.04
N ASP A 13 4.52 8.27 -1.48
CA ASP A 13 5.19 7.26 -0.67
C ASP A 13 5.86 7.94 0.53
N ALA A 14 6.05 7.20 1.63
CA ALA A 14 6.78 7.73 2.78
C ALA A 14 8.29 7.78 2.48
N ASP A 15 8.95 8.81 3.01
CA ASP A 15 10.40 8.78 3.16
C ASP A 15 10.73 7.83 4.33
N ARG A 16 11.26 6.65 4.00
CA ARG A 16 11.54 5.55 4.94
C ARG A 16 13.01 5.50 5.36
N TYR A 17 13.76 6.58 5.16
CA TYR A 17 15.21 6.64 5.41
C TYR A 17 15.66 6.10 6.78
N ASP A 18 15.00 6.51 7.86
CA ASP A 18 15.40 6.10 9.21
C ASP A 18 15.11 4.61 9.49
N ILE A 19 13.97 4.09 9.02
CA ILE A 19 13.60 2.68 9.24
C ILE A 19 14.38 1.73 8.31
N ASP A 20 14.76 2.21 7.13
CA ASP A 20 15.65 1.49 6.21
C ASP A 20 17.06 1.36 6.78
N ARG A 21 17.55 2.39 7.47
CA ARG A 21 18.92 2.42 8.00
C ARG A 21 19.06 1.78 9.37
N GLU A 22 18.11 2.00 10.27
CA GLU A 22 18.21 1.62 11.69
C GLU A 22 17.20 0.54 12.10
N GLY A 23 16.08 0.41 11.39
CA GLY A 23 15.02 -0.58 11.69
C GLY A 23 15.21 -1.96 11.05
N SER A 24 16.26 -2.13 10.22
CA SER A 24 16.47 -3.33 9.39
C SER A 24 15.24 -3.66 8.55
N ARG A 25 14.62 -2.64 7.96
CA ARG A 25 13.50 -2.83 7.05
C ARG A 25 13.96 -3.52 5.77
N GLU A 26 13.26 -4.58 5.40
CA GLU A 26 13.49 -5.32 4.16
C GLU A 26 12.19 -5.41 3.37
N VAL A 27 12.26 -5.14 2.06
CA VAL A 27 11.15 -5.37 1.14
C VAL A 27 11.16 -6.85 0.74
N ILE A 28 10.13 -7.58 1.17
CA ILE A 28 9.93 -8.98 0.82
C ILE A 28 9.36 -9.09 -0.59
N GLN A 29 8.37 -8.25 -0.92
CA GLN A 29 7.67 -8.32 -2.22
C GLN A 29 7.06 -6.98 -2.65
N GLU A 30 7.19 -6.63 -3.94
CA GLU A 30 6.42 -5.55 -4.59
C GLU A 30 5.12 -6.12 -5.18
N LEU A 31 3.97 -5.48 -4.94
CA LEU A 31 2.64 -6.00 -5.32
C LEU A 31 1.88 -5.15 -6.35
N GLY A 32 2.40 -3.97 -6.70
CA GLY A 32 1.78 -3.04 -7.67
C GLY A 32 1.72 -1.61 -7.15
N ILE A 33 1.08 -0.73 -7.92
CA ILE A 33 0.95 0.70 -7.59
C ILE A 33 -0.49 1.14 -7.88
N PRO A 34 -1.46 0.88 -6.98
CA PRO A 34 -2.82 1.40 -7.12
C PRO A 34 -2.85 2.92 -7.22
N GLU A 35 -3.91 3.41 -7.84
CA GLU A 35 -4.16 4.84 -8.05
C GLU A 35 -5.48 5.23 -7.39
N PRO A 36 -5.52 5.47 -6.07
CA PRO A 36 -6.72 6.00 -5.43
C PRO A 36 -6.92 7.50 -5.68
N HIS A 37 -8.18 7.92 -5.70
CA HIS A 37 -8.55 9.34 -5.58
C HIS A 37 -8.32 9.80 -4.14
N THR A 38 -7.68 10.95 -3.99
CA THR A 38 -7.39 11.62 -2.73
C THR A 38 -8.31 12.83 -2.57
N PRO A 39 -9.34 12.77 -1.72
CA PRO A 39 -10.33 13.85 -1.60
C PRO A 39 -9.76 15.20 -1.14
N ASN A 40 -8.69 15.18 -0.34
CA ASN A 40 -8.10 16.39 0.26
C ASN A 40 -7.57 17.39 -0.78
N ASN A 41 -7.18 16.91 -1.96
CA ASN A 41 -6.63 17.72 -3.03
C ASN A 41 -7.40 17.51 -4.36
N ASP A 42 -8.55 16.82 -4.30
CA ASP A 42 -9.36 16.42 -5.45
C ASP A 42 -8.55 15.91 -6.65
N SER A 43 -7.60 15.02 -6.37
CA SER A 43 -6.73 14.47 -7.40
C SER A 43 -6.51 12.98 -7.17
N TRP A 44 -5.75 12.33 -8.05
CA TRP A 44 -5.37 10.93 -7.91
C TRP A 44 -3.91 10.85 -7.53
N ALA A 45 -3.54 9.82 -6.77
CA ALA A 45 -2.18 9.58 -6.35
C ALA A 45 -1.82 8.12 -6.57
N ARG A 46 -0.54 7.84 -6.81
CA ARG A 46 -0.02 6.49 -6.97
C ARG A 46 0.57 6.03 -5.64
N LEU A 47 0.11 4.92 -5.10
CA LEU A 47 0.57 4.38 -3.82
C LEU A 47 1.30 3.05 -4.03
N PRO A 48 2.64 2.99 -3.93
CA PRO A 48 3.37 1.73 -4.02
C PRO A 48 2.91 0.73 -2.96
N MET A 49 2.61 -0.51 -3.37
CA MET A 49 2.18 -1.56 -2.47
C MET A 49 3.29 -2.59 -2.29
N ARG A 50 3.67 -2.85 -1.03
CA ARG A 50 4.81 -3.73 -0.69
C ARG A 50 4.52 -4.57 0.55
N ILE A 51 5.05 -5.78 0.59
CA ILE A 51 5.19 -6.55 1.83
C ILE A 51 6.60 -6.29 2.34
N THR A 52 6.71 -5.88 3.59
CA THR A 52 7.97 -5.58 4.24
C THR A 52 8.09 -6.30 5.57
N THR A 53 9.31 -6.42 6.06
CA THR A 53 9.57 -6.84 7.44
C THR A 53 10.56 -5.89 8.09
N SER A 54 10.44 -5.66 9.40
CA SER A 54 11.46 -4.98 10.19
C SER A 54 11.57 -5.61 11.58
N ALA A 55 12.67 -5.33 12.29
CA ALA A 55 12.83 -5.81 13.65
C ALA A 55 11.79 -5.19 14.61
N ALA A 56 11.31 -3.98 14.32
CA ALA A 56 10.40 -3.23 15.19
C ALA A 56 8.92 -3.56 14.95
N SER A 57 8.53 -3.76 13.68
CA SER A 57 7.13 -3.94 13.27
C SER A 57 6.77 -5.37 12.86
N GLY A 58 7.76 -6.26 12.72
CA GLY A 58 7.54 -7.58 12.10
C GLY A 58 7.14 -7.43 10.64
N ILE A 59 6.29 -8.33 10.14
CA ILE A 59 5.78 -8.29 8.76
C ILE A 59 4.62 -7.31 8.66
N THR A 60 4.70 -6.39 7.68
CA THR A 60 3.70 -5.36 7.42
C THR A 60 3.36 -5.26 5.93
N LEU A 61 2.15 -4.81 5.62
CA LEU A 61 1.77 -4.34 4.29
C LEU A 61 1.95 -2.83 4.24
N GLU A 62 2.71 -2.34 3.28
CA GLU A 62 2.85 -0.92 3.01
C GLU A 62 2.01 -0.54 1.80
N LEU A 63 1.35 0.61 1.88
CA LEU A 63 0.60 1.23 0.79
C LEU A 63 0.97 2.71 0.75
N GLY A 64 1.97 3.05 -0.06
CA GLY A 64 2.58 4.38 -0.05
C GLY A 64 3.02 4.76 1.37
N PRO A 65 2.47 5.84 1.95
CA PRO A 65 2.88 6.29 3.28
C PRO A 65 2.22 5.52 4.45
N TYR A 66 1.33 4.56 4.18
CA TYR A 66 0.59 3.84 5.20
C TYR A 66 1.19 2.45 5.46
N ASP A 67 1.22 2.06 6.73
CA ASP A 67 1.66 0.74 7.18
C ASP A 67 0.50 0.02 7.86
N PHE A 68 0.25 -1.22 7.45
CA PHE A 68 -0.76 -2.09 8.03
C PHE A 68 -0.10 -3.29 8.69
N SER A 69 -0.46 -3.51 9.94
CA SER A 69 -0.03 -4.69 10.69
C SER A 69 -0.86 -5.91 10.32
N GLY A 70 -0.44 -7.09 10.80
CA GLY A 70 -1.24 -8.30 10.68
C GLY A 70 -2.63 -8.19 11.31
N GLN A 71 -2.83 -7.31 12.31
CA GLN A 71 -4.16 -7.10 12.91
C GLN A 71 -5.09 -6.32 11.98
N ASP A 72 -4.56 -5.31 11.28
CA ASP A 72 -5.32 -4.52 10.31
C ASP A 72 -5.74 -5.37 9.11
N PHE A 73 -4.92 -6.38 8.77
CA PHE A 73 -5.17 -7.23 7.61
C PHE A 73 -6.50 -7.98 7.67
N LEU A 74 -6.97 -8.36 8.87
CA LEU A 74 -8.28 -9.01 9.02
C LEU A 74 -9.43 -8.08 8.62
N ALA A 75 -9.35 -6.79 8.99
CA ALA A 75 -10.35 -5.80 8.62
C ALA A 75 -10.28 -5.48 7.12
N LEU A 76 -9.07 -5.37 6.56
CA LEU A 76 -8.85 -5.13 5.13
C LEU A 76 -9.36 -6.28 4.27
N GLU A 77 -9.04 -7.53 4.64
CA GLU A 77 -9.51 -8.73 3.93
C GLU A 77 -11.03 -8.79 3.91
N HIS A 78 -11.68 -8.56 5.06
CA HIS A 78 -13.13 -8.50 5.14
C HIS A 78 -13.70 -7.41 4.22
N ALA A 79 -13.16 -6.19 4.26
CA ALA A 79 -13.63 -5.09 3.42
C ALA A 79 -13.49 -5.38 1.92
N VAL A 80 -12.37 -5.99 1.50
CA VAL A 80 -12.15 -6.39 0.09
C VAL A 80 -13.15 -7.47 -0.33
N ASN A 81 -13.41 -8.45 0.52
CA ASN A 81 -14.35 -9.52 0.24
C ASN A 81 -15.79 -9.01 0.10
N GLU A 82 -16.23 -8.12 1.01
CA GLU A 82 -17.54 -7.47 0.91
C GLU A 82 -17.67 -6.62 -0.36
N MET A 83 -16.65 -5.82 -0.69
CA MET A 83 -16.64 -5.01 -1.91
C MET A 83 -16.76 -5.87 -3.17
N ARG A 84 -16.07 -7.01 -3.22
CA ARG A 84 -16.18 -7.96 -4.34
C ARG A 84 -17.56 -8.56 -4.45
N ALA A 85 -18.14 -9.02 -3.34
CA ALA A 85 -19.49 -9.56 -3.33
C ALA A 85 -20.53 -8.55 -3.84
N ILE A 86 -20.36 -7.27 -3.48
CA ILE A 86 -21.17 -6.18 -4.02
C ILE A 86 -20.95 -6.07 -5.53
N LEU A 87 -19.71 -5.90 -6.01
CA LEU A 87 -19.43 -5.74 -7.44
C LEU A 87 -19.96 -6.89 -8.29
N ASP A 88 -19.80 -8.13 -7.84
CA ASP A 88 -20.27 -9.34 -8.53
C ASP A 88 -21.81 -9.39 -8.60
N GLY A 89 -22.51 -8.83 -7.60
CA GLY A 89 -23.97 -8.73 -7.57
C GLY A 89 -24.56 -7.58 -8.39
N TYR A 90 -23.73 -6.67 -8.93
CA TYR A 90 -24.15 -5.53 -9.76
C TYR A 90 -24.07 -5.83 -11.28
N HIS A 91 -23.72 -7.06 -11.67
CA HIS A 91 -23.65 -7.52 -13.06
C HIS A 91 -24.92 -8.24 -13.52
#